data_AF-A0A2W1AYN3-F1
#
_entry.id   AF-A0A2W1AYN3-F1
#
_cell.length_a   1.000
_cell.length_b   1.000
_cell.length_c   1.000
_cell.angle_alpha   90.00
_cell.angle_beta   90.00
_cell.angle_gamma   90.00
#
_symmetry.space_group_name_H-M   'P 1'
#
loop_
_entity.id
_entity.type
_entity.pdbx_description
1 polymer ?
#
loop_
_entity_poly.entity_id
_entity_poly.type
_entity_poly.pdbx_seq_one_letter_code
_entity_poly.pdbx_strand_id
1 'polypeptide(L)'
;RSRLAAALSAWHPADSSARGVLGAWAAAWGPALGALLHQHIVPKLDHCLQHAPLELVGRENTAWLWCVEWLELLGAGTVAALAARALLPRWLAALAAWLNTNPPHATVLNSYTDFKKMFPEEVLKEPAVRDAFRKALDMMNRSADLESVEPPPPPRFTMPEPKETSRIADVIASATQAKSFSELLETRCIEKGITFVPIAGKTREGRPLYKIGELQCYVIRNVIMYSNDSGRTFSPISMDKLLSMVED
;
A
#
# COMPACT_ATOMS: atom_id res chain seq x y z
N ARG A 1 32.94 23.64 26.38
CA ARG A 1 32.16 22.39 26.16
C ARG A 1 30.75 22.47 26.75
N SER A 2 30.55 22.88 28.02
CA SER A 2 29.21 22.94 28.65
C SER A 2 28.21 23.92 28.00
N ARG A 3 28.63 25.13 27.59
CA ARG A 3 27.73 26.11 26.95
C ARG A 3 27.21 25.66 25.59
N LEU A 4 28.04 24.98 24.80
CA LEU A 4 27.65 24.46 23.49
C LEU A 4 26.75 23.24 23.63
N ALA A 5 27.03 22.34 24.58
CA ALA A 5 26.10 21.26 24.91
C ALA A 5 24.74 21.80 25.36
N ALA A 6 24.69 22.83 26.20
CA ALA A 6 23.45 23.49 26.62
C ALA A 6 22.69 24.16 25.45
N ALA A 7 23.41 24.83 24.54
CA ALA A 7 22.82 25.40 23.34
C ALA A 7 22.25 24.31 22.42
N LEU A 8 22.98 23.21 22.22
CA LEU A 8 22.50 22.06 21.45
C LEU A 8 21.35 21.32 22.14
N SER A 9 21.24 21.38 23.47
CA SER A 9 20.07 20.89 24.20
C SER A 9 18.80 21.71 23.92
N ALA A 10 18.90 23.00 23.58
CA ALA A 10 17.77 23.83 23.17
C ALA A 10 17.53 23.86 21.64
N TRP A 11 18.50 23.41 20.85
CA TRP A 11 18.45 23.43 19.38
C TRP A 11 17.35 22.53 18.78
N HIS A 12 16.80 22.93 17.63
CA HIS A 12 15.77 22.19 16.89
C HIS A 12 16.27 21.82 15.48
N PRO A 13 15.99 20.61 14.95
CA PRO A 13 16.42 20.17 13.61
C PRO A 13 16.12 21.08 12.42
N ALA A 14 15.05 21.86 12.49
CA ALA A 14 14.70 22.85 11.46
C ALA A 14 15.69 24.03 11.37
N ASP A 15 16.53 24.25 12.38
CA ASP A 15 17.51 25.33 12.41
C ASP A 15 18.85 24.87 11.80
N SER A 16 19.15 25.37 10.61
CA SER A 16 20.36 25.04 9.84
C SER A 16 21.64 25.70 10.37
N SER A 17 21.54 26.65 11.30
CA SER A 17 22.69 27.42 11.80
C SER A 17 23.72 26.54 12.52
N ALA A 18 23.27 25.54 13.29
CA ALA A 18 24.13 24.63 14.03
C ALA A 18 25.04 23.80 13.11
N ARG A 19 24.56 23.45 11.92
CA ARG A 19 25.34 22.67 10.94
C ARG A 19 26.56 23.44 10.45
N GLY A 20 26.37 24.71 10.07
CA GLY A 20 27.46 25.56 9.60
C GLY A 20 28.53 25.78 10.67
N VAL A 21 28.10 26.02 11.92
CA VAL A 21 29.02 26.20 13.05
C VAL A 21 29.76 24.89 13.36
N LEU A 22 29.11 23.74 13.39
CA LEU A 22 29.78 22.48 13.70
C LEU A 22 30.69 22.01 12.56
N GLY A 23 30.31 22.27 11.30
CA GLY A 23 31.13 21.95 10.12
C GLY A 23 32.45 22.73 10.09
N ALA A 24 32.43 24.03 10.40
CA ALA A 24 33.65 24.85 10.46
C ALA A 24 34.65 24.37 11.53
N TRP A 25 34.16 23.71 12.58
CA TRP A 25 34.98 23.21 13.70
C TRP A 25 35.25 21.69 13.61
N ALA A 26 34.76 21.02 12.56
CA ALA A 26 34.89 19.58 12.41
C ALA A 26 36.35 19.11 12.38
N ALA A 27 37.21 19.82 11.65
CA ALA A 27 38.64 19.54 11.59
C ALA A 27 39.34 19.71 12.96
N ALA A 28 38.89 20.67 13.77
CA ALA A 28 39.49 20.97 15.07
C ALA A 28 39.06 19.98 16.17
N TRP A 29 37.88 19.38 16.05
CA TRP A 29 37.32 18.49 17.08
C TRP A 29 37.56 17.01 16.80
N GLY A 30 37.77 16.64 15.54
CA GLY A 30 38.04 15.26 15.13
C GLY A 30 37.02 14.27 15.72
N PRO A 31 37.45 13.15 16.34
CA PRO A 31 36.55 12.11 16.82
C PRO A 31 35.62 12.55 17.96
N ALA A 32 35.97 13.61 18.71
CA ALA A 32 35.14 14.12 19.80
C ALA A 32 33.85 14.78 19.28
N LEU A 33 33.83 15.26 18.02
CA LEU A 33 32.62 15.78 17.39
C LEU A 33 31.59 14.67 17.21
N GLY A 34 31.99 13.49 16.74
CA GLY A 34 31.09 12.36 16.54
C GLY A 34 30.33 11.98 17.82
N ALA A 35 31.03 11.87 18.95
CA ALA A 35 30.39 11.59 20.24
C ALA A 35 29.35 12.65 20.63
N LEU A 36 29.66 13.92 20.41
CA LEU A 36 28.74 15.02 20.71
C LEU A 36 27.52 15.04 19.79
N LEU A 37 27.71 14.76 18.49
CA LEU A 37 26.61 14.62 17.52
C LEU A 37 25.68 13.47 17.91
N HIS A 38 26.24 12.30 18.25
CA HIS A 38 25.46 11.14 18.70
C HIS A 38 24.72 11.38 20.02
N GLN A 39 25.25 12.21 20.91
CA GLN A 39 24.64 12.50 22.19
C GLN A 39 23.54 13.57 22.12
N HIS A 40 23.69 14.59 21.26
CA HIS A 40 22.81 15.77 21.27
C HIS A 40 22.00 15.98 19.99
N ILE A 41 22.51 15.56 18.82
CA ILE A 41 21.86 15.80 17.53
C ILE A 41 21.03 14.59 17.11
N VAL A 42 21.64 13.39 17.10
CA VAL A 42 21.00 12.15 16.65
C VAL A 42 19.69 11.85 17.39
N PRO A 43 19.57 11.97 18.73
CA PRO A 43 18.32 11.69 19.43
C PRO A 43 17.20 12.65 19.05
N LYS A 44 17.53 13.90 18.72
CA LYS A 44 16.55 14.92 18.31
C LYS A 44 16.07 14.70 16.89
N LEU A 45 16.98 14.38 15.98
CA LEU A 45 16.63 13.98 14.61
C LEU A 45 15.72 12.76 14.63
N ASP A 46 16.05 11.76 15.45
CA ASP A 46 15.24 10.56 15.62
C ASP A 46 13.83 10.90 16.14
N HIS A 47 13.74 11.70 17.20
CA HIS A 47 12.46 12.13 17.77
C HIS A 47 11.61 12.91 16.76
N CYS A 48 12.18 13.89 16.06
CA CYS A 48 11.46 14.64 15.02
C CYS A 48 10.98 13.71 13.90
N LEU A 49 11.81 12.75 13.47
CA LEU A 49 11.47 11.81 12.40
C LEU A 49 10.37 10.82 12.83
N GLN A 50 10.32 10.43 14.10
CA GLN A 50 9.26 9.58 14.65
C GLN A 50 7.91 10.28 14.77
N HIS A 51 7.89 11.58 15.10
CA HIS A 51 6.64 12.33 15.34
C HIS A 51 6.18 13.16 14.15
N ALA A 52 7.03 13.37 13.14
CA ALA A 52 6.64 14.09 11.94
C ALA A 52 5.49 13.37 11.19
N PRO A 53 4.56 14.13 10.60
CA PRO A 53 3.56 13.57 9.70
C PRO A 53 4.27 12.95 8.50
N LEU A 54 3.86 11.74 8.15
CA LEU A 54 4.40 11.01 7.02
C LEU A 54 3.34 10.98 5.93
N GLU A 55 3.62 11.64 4.81
CA GLU A 55 2.73 11.69 3.66
C GLU A 55 3.31 10.83 2.53
N LEU A 56 2.44 10.02 1.91
CA LEU A 56 2.82 9.16 0.78
C LEU A 56 2.76 9.91 -0.55
N VAL A 57 1.89 10.92 -0.68
CA VAL A 57 1.62 11.61 -1.94
C VAL A 57 1.62 13.12 -1.71
N GLY A 58 2.26 13.87 -2.60
CA GLY A 58 2.06 15.31 -2.74
C GLY A 58 2.71 16.22 -1.68
N ARG A 59 3.40 15.68 -0.67
CA ARG A 59 4.13 16.49 0.31
C ARG A 59 5.56 15.99 0.52
N GLU A 60 6.50 16.92 0.58
CA GLU A 60 7.88 16.65 0.95
C GLU A 60 7.97 16.32 2.45
N ASN A 61 8.68 15.23 2.77
CA ASN A 61 8.91 14.81 4.13
C ASN A 61 10.03 15.66 4.77
N THR A 62 9.68 16.88 5.16
CA THR A 62 10.61 17.91 5.68
C THR A 62 11.52 17.40 6.80
N ALA A 63 11.00 16.60 7.73
CA ALA A 63 11.80 16.02 8.80
C ALA A 63 12.92 15.08 8.29
N TRP A 64 12.66 14.37 7.19
CA TRP A 64 13.69 13.56 6.54
C TRP A 64 14.74 14.44 5.86
N LEU A 65 14.32 15.53 5.19
CA LEU A 65 15.24 16.46 4.55
C LEU A 65 16.22 17.07 5.56
N TRP A 66 15.77 17.39 6.78
CA TRP A 66 16.67 17.81 7.86
C TRP A 66 17.73 16.75 8.13
N CYS A 67 17.38 15.47 8.26
CA CYS A 67 18.37 14.40 8.45
C CYS A 67 19.39 14.31 7.31
N VAL A 68 18.95 14.51 6.06
CA VAL A 68 19.82 14.49 4.87
C VAL A 68 20.85 15.62 4.92
N GLU A 69 20.51 16.80 5.43
CA GLU A 69 21.48 17.89 5.57
C GLU A 69 22.65 17.55 6.51
N TRP A 70 22.44 16.63 7.46
CA TRP A 70 23.48 16.18 8.40
C TRP A 70 24.33 15.02 7.87
N LEU A 71 24.12 14.57 6.63
CA LEU A 71 24.85 13.44 6.02
C LEU A 71 26.37 13.61 6.10
N GLU A 72 26.89 14.79 5.75
CA GLU A 72 28.33 15.06 5.73
C GLU A 72 28.99 14.95 7.12
N LEU A 73 28.24 15.27 8.19
CA LEU A 73 28.76 15.28 9.56
C LEU A 73 28.53 13.97 10.31
N LEU A 74 27.42 13.27 10.02
CA LEU A 74 27.05 12.02 10.69
C LEU A 74 27.51 10.76 9.93
N GLY A 75 27.76 10.89 8.63
CA GLY A 75 28.06 9.79 7.72
C GLY A 75 26.81 9.01 7.28
N ALA A 76 26.93 8.34 6.13
CA ALA A 76 25.85 7.58 5.50
C ALA A 76 25.25 6.51 6.41
N GLY A 77 26.08 5.73 7.12
CA GLY A 77 25.62 4.67 8.01
C GLY A 77 24.72 5.16 9.15
N THR A 78 25.05 6.30 9.78
CA THR A 78 24.23 6.87 10.86
C THR A 78 22.89 7.39 10.35
N VAL A 79 22.90 8.11 9.21
CA VAL A 79 21.67 8.63 8.60
C VAL A 79 20.78 7.49 8.08
N ALA A 80 21.38 6.44 7.51
CA ALA A 80 20.67 5.23 7.11
C ALA A 80 20.04 4.51 8.31
N ALA A 81 20.75 4.41 9.44
CA ALA A 81 20.21 3.84 10.66
C ALA A 81 19.01 4.63 11.22
N LEU A 82 19.08 5.98 11.17
CA LEU A 82 17.94 6.84 11.52
C LEU A 82 16.74 6.59 10.60
N ALA A 83 16.97 6.53 9.29
CA ALA A 83 15.93 6.22 8.32
C ALA A 83 15.30 4.84 8.59
N ALA A 84 16.13 3.82 8.77
CA ALA A 84 15.70 2.44 8.98
C ALA A 84 14.92 2.24 10.28
N ARG A 85 15.21 3.03 11.32
CA ARG A 85 14.53 2.93 12.61
C ARG A 85 13.24 3.75 12.67
N ALA A 86 13.29 5.01 12.25
CA ALA A 86 12.20 5.96 12.52
C ALA A 86 11.32 6.27 11.32
N LEU A 87 11.84 6.20 10.08
CA LEU A 87 11.10 6.59 8.88
C LEU A 87 10.56 5.40 8.09
N LEU A 88 11.44 4.48 7.68
CA LEU A 88 11.14 3.39 6.76
C LEU A 88 10.06 2.42 7.28
N PRO A 89 10.02 2.02 8.57
CA PRO A 89 8.96 1.15 9.07
C PRO A 89 7.57 1.81 9.00
N ARG A 90 7.50 3.11 9.31
CA ARG A 90 6.25 3.90 9.22
C ARG A 90 5.82 4.05 7.77
N TRP A 91 6.77 4.30 6.87
CA TRP A 91 6.51 4.41 5.44
C TRP A 91 6.03 3.11 4.83
N LEU A 92 6.67 1.98 5.14
CA LEU A 92 6.21 0.67 4.70
C LEU A 92 4.83 0.34 5.24
N ALA A 93 4.53 0.65 6.50
CA ALA A 93 3.21 0.43 7.07
C ALA A 93 2.12 1.29 6.38
N ALA A 94 2.42 2.57 6.14
CA ALA A 94 1.54 3.46 5.41
C ALA A 94 1.34 2.99 3.96
N LEU A 95 2.40 2.57 3.27
CA LEU A 95 2.34 2.00 1.93
C LEU A 95 1.48 0.74 1.91
N ALA A 96 1.64 -0.18 2.87
CA ALA A 96 0.81 -1.38 2.99
C ALA A 96 -0.68 -1.02 3.12
N ALA A 97 -1.00 -0.12 4.04
CA ALA A 97 -2.37 0.34 4.26
C ALA A 97 -2.95 1.01 3.01
N TRP A 98 -2.14 1.81 2.31
CA TRP A 98 -2.57 2.46 1.08
C TRP A 98 -2.78 1.46 -0.05
N LEU A 99 -1.90 0.48 -0.26
CA LEU A 99 -2.06 -0.56 -1.27
C LEU A 99 -3.35 -1.37 -1.07
N ASN A 100 -3.78 -1.60 0.17
CA ASN A 100 -5.05 -2.27 0.47
C ASN A 100 -6.30 -1.47 0.01
N THR A 101 -6.16 -0.18 -0.30
CA THR A 101 -7.24 0.64 -0.87
C THR A 101 -7.37 0.52 -2.39
N ASN A 102 -6.51 -0.29 -3.04
CA ASN A 102 -6.40 -0.44 -4.50
C ASN A 102 -6.21 0.90 -5.25
N PRO A 103 -5.17 1.68 -4.90
CA PRO A 103 -4.86 2.92 -5.61
C PRO A 103 -4.34 2.64 -7.03
N PRO A 104 -4.48 3.58 -7.98
CA PRO A 104 -3.95 3.42 -9.33
C PRO A 104 -2.44 3.16 -9.31
N HIS A 105 -1.98 2.12 -10.00
CA HIS A 105 -0.56 1.73 -10.05
C HIS A 105 0.38 2.88 -10.42
N ALA A 106 -0.02 3.76 -11.35
CA ALA A 106 0.75 4.93 -11.74
C ALA A 106 1.01 5.89 -10.57
N THR A 107 0.02 6.10 -9.69
CA THR A 107 0.15 6.95 -8.51
C THR A 107 1.10 6.33 -7.49
N VAL A 108 1.03 5.02 -7.29
CA VAL A 108 1.93 4.28 -6.40
C VAL A 108 3.37 4.35 -6.89
N LEU A 109 3.58 4.13 -8.19
CA LEU A 109 4.91 4.20 -8.79
C LEU A 109 5.52 5.60 -8.70
N ASN A 110 4.72 6.64 -8.92
CA ASN A 110 5.16 8.04 -8.75
C ASN A 110 5.53 8.32 -7.29
N SER A 111 4.67 7.94 -6.33
CA SER A 111 4.94 8.07 -4.89
C SER A 111 6.25 7.38 -4.49
N TYR A 112 6.46 6.14 -4.92
CA TYR A 112 7.70 5.39 -4.66
C TYR A 112 8.93 6.10 -5.24
N THR A 113 8.81 6.57 -6.48
CA THR A 113 9.91 7.23 -7.20
C THR A 113 10.29 8.55 -6.53
N ASP A 114 9.29 9.36 -6.17
CA ASP A 114 9.50 10.64 -5.49
C ASP A 114 10.05 10.44 -4.08
N PHE A 115 9.56 9.43 -3.36
CA PHE A 115 10.11 9.07 -2.05
C PHE A 115 11.58 8.66 -2.16
N LYS A 116 11.93 7.83 -3.15
CA LYS A 116 13.31 7.39 -3.38
C LYS A 116 14.25 8.54 -3.75
N LYS A 117 13.79 9.54 -4.51
CA LYS A 117 14.60 10.73 -4.88
C LYS A 117 15.03 11.55 -3.68
N MET A 118 14.31 11.51 -2.56
CA MET A 118 14.71 12.22 -1.34
C MET A 118 15.93 11.57 -0.64
N PHE A 119 16.37 10.38 -1.05
CA PHE A 119 17.49 9.68 -0.42
C PHE A 119 18.79 9.89 -1.22
N PRO A 120 19.86 10.37 -0.55
CA PRO A 120 21.20 10.41 -1.15
C PRO A 120 21.69 9.02 -1.58
N GLU A 121 22.51 8.97 -2.64
CA GLU A 121 22.98 7.69 -3.22
C GLU A 121 23.76 6.84 -2.21
N GLU A 122 24.54 7.47 -1.33
CA GLU A 122 25.31 6.78 -0.28
C GLU A 122 24.39 6.09 0.72
N VAL A 123 23.30 6.75 1.12
CA VAL A 123 22.30 6.20 2.04
C VAL A 123 21.49 5.09 1.37
N LEU A 124 21.24 5.17 0.06
CA LEU A 124 20.57 4.11 -0.70
C LEU A 124 21.41 2.83 -0.82
N LYS A 125 22.75 2.94 -0.76
CA LYS A 125 23.66 1.78 -0.80
C LYS A 125 23.69 0.99 0.50
N GLU A 126 23.27 1.60 1.61
CA GLU A 126 23.23 0.96 2.92
C GLU A 126 22.23 -0.21 2.95
N PRO A 127 22.60 -1.37 3.51
CA PRO A 127 21.81 -2.60 3.41
C PRO A 127 20.42 -2.43 4.03
N ALA A 128 20.33 -1.75 5.18
CA ALA A 128 19.06 -1.54 5.87
C ALA A 128 18.04 -0.76 5.02
N VAL A 129 18.52 0.25 4.27
CA VAL A 129 17.69 1.08 3.40
C VAL A 129 17.32 0.30 2.15
N ARG A 130 18.29 -0.34 1.51
CA ARG A 130 18.08 -1.18 0.32
C ARG A 130 17.05 -2.28 0.58
N ASP A 131 17.11 -2.93 1.73
CA ASP A 131 16.18 -3.99 2.10
C ASP A 131 14.75 -3.45 2.31
N ALA A 132 14.60 -2.23 2.84
CA ALA A 132 13.29 -1.58 2.96
C ALA A 132 12.69 -1.24 1.59
N PHE A 133 13.48 -0.67 0.66
CA PHE A 133 13.02 -0.39 -0.70
C PHE A 133 12.69 -1.68 -1.47
N ARG A 134 13.46 -2.75 -1.27
CA ARG A 134 13.13 -4.07 -1.83
C ARG A 134 11.78 -4.58 -1.31
N LYS A 135 11.55 -4.51 0.01
CA LYS A 135 10.25 -4.89 0.61
C LYS A 135 9.10 -4.06 0.03
N ALA A 136 9.28 -2.76 -0.16
CA ALA A 136 8.27 -1.90 -0.77
C ALA A 136 7.92 -2.36 -2.21
N LEU A 137 8.93 -2.66 -3.03
CA LEU A 137 8.72 -3.19 -4.38
C LEU A 137 7.99 -4.54 -4.36
N ASP A 138 8.38 -5.45 -3.47
CA ASP A 138 7.70 -6.75 -3.32
C ASP A 138 6.22 -6.56 -2.93
N MET A 139 5.91 -5.58 -2.07
CA MET A 139 4.53 -5.24 -1.70
C MET A 139 3.74 -4.68 -2.88
N MET A 140 4.34 -3.78 -3.67
CA MET A 140 3.71 -3.20 -4.86
C MET A 140 3.43 -4.27 -5.92
N ASN A 141 4.40 -5.14 -6.20
CA ASN A 141 4.24 -6.23 -7.17
C ASN A 141 3.13 -7.19 -6.75
N ARG A 142 3.08 -7.59 -5.47
CA ARG A 142 2.00 -8.44 -4.95
C ARG A 142 0.64 -7.77 -5.09
N SER A 143 0.54 -6.46 -4.86
CA SER A 143 -0.74 -5.75 -5.05
C SER A 143 -1.15 -5.66 -6.52
N ALA A 144 -0.21 -5.57 -7.45
CA ALA A 144 -0.47 -5.57 -8.89
C ALA A 144 -0.83 -6.97 -9.42
N ASP A 145 -0.24 -8.03 -8.87
CA ASP A 145 -0.59 -9.42 -9.20
C ASP A 145 -2.01 -9.76 -8.73
N LEU A 146 -2.49 -9.18 -7.63
CA LEU A 146 -3.90 -9.29 -7.21
C LEU A 146 -4.86 -8.65 -8.23
N GLU A 147 -4.43 -7.65 -9.01
CA GLU A 147 -5.20 -7.15 -10.17
C GLU A 147 -5.14 -8.11 -11.39
N SER A 148 -4.13 -9.00 -11.44
CA SER A 148 -3.86 -9.92 -12.55
C SER A 148 -4.27 -11.38 -12.28
N VAL A 149 -4.92 -11.68 -11.15
CA VAL A 149 -5.54 -13.01 -10.96
C VAL A 149 -6.75 -13.09 -11.88
N GLU A 150 -6.49 -13.44 -13.12
CA GLU A 150 -7.45 -14.04 -14.03
C GLU A 150 -8.07 -15.23 -13.28
N PRO A 151 -9.41 -15.33 -13.21
CA PRO A 151 -10.04 -16.48 -12.58
C PRO A 151 -9.51 -17.75 -13.26
N PRO A 152 -9.13 -18.78 -12.49
CA PRO A 152 -8.62 -20.02 -13.07
C PRO A 152 -9.62 -20.52 -14.12
N PRO A 153 -9.14 -21.00 -15.28
CA PRO A 153 -10.03 -21.54 -16.30
C PRO A 153 -10.94 -22.58 -15.66
N PRO A 154 -12.25 -22.58 -15.99
CA PRO A 154 -13.21 -23.47 -15.35
C PRO A 154 -12.70 -24.92 -15.49
N PRO A 155 -12.71 -25.71 -14.41
CA PRO A 155 -12.31 -27.11 -14.48
C PRO A 155 -13.18 -27.81 -15.53
N ARG A 156 -12.54 -28.34 -16.58
CA ARG A 156 -13.20 -29.29 -17.48
C ARG A 156 -13.55 -30.51 -16.65
N PHE A 157 -14.82 -30.64 -16.30
CA PHE A 157 -15.38 -31.85 -15.72
C PHE A 157 -15.33 -32.98 -16.75
N THR A 158 -14.24 -33.75 -16.77
CA THR A 158 -14.32 -35.16 -17.15
C THR A 158 -14.58 -35.93 -15.86
N MET A 159 -15.76 -36.54 -15.78
CA MET A 159 -16.21 -37.37 -14.65
C MET A 159 -15.12 -38.37 -14.23
N PRO A 160 -14.76 -38.46 -12.93
CA PRO A 160 -13.95 -39.55 -12.42
C PRO A 160 -14.79 -40.61 -11.71
N GLU A 161 -14.51 -41.85 -12.08
CA GLU A 161 -14.95 -43.09 -11.43
C GLU A 161 -14.39 -43.18 -10.00
N PRO A 162 -15.13 -43.72 -9.00
CA PRO A 162 -14.73 -43.60 -7.60
C PRO A 162 -13.92 -44.81 -7.12
N LYS A 163 -12.65 -44.60 -6.72
CA LYS A 163 -11.94 -45.50 -5.79
C LYS A 163 -11.07 -44.75 -4.78
N GLU A 164 -11.61 -44.73 -3.57
CA GLU A 164 -11.02 -44.83 -2.23
C GLU A 164 -9.53 -44.50 -1.95
N THR A 165 -9.42 -43.67 -0.90
CA THR A 165 -8.43 -43.71 0.21
C THR A 165 -6.98 -43.35 -0.04
N SER A 166 -6.59 -42.17 0.48
CA SER A 166 -5.62 -41.99 1.58
C SER A 166 -5.46 -40.48 1.82
N ARG A 167 -6.26 -39.88 2.71
CA ARG A 167 -5.90 -39.51 4.08
C ARG A 167 -4.58 -38.72 4.23
N ILE A 168 -4.77 -37.53 4.80
CA ILE A 168 -3.85 -36.69 5.59
C ILE A 168 -3.07 -35.64 4.78
N ALA A 169 -3.55 -34.39 4.83
CA ALA A 169 -2.81 -33.27 5.41
C ALA A 169 -3.61 -31.97 5.24
N ASP A 170 -4.11 -31.45 6.36
CA ASP A 170 -4.01 -30.04 6.75
C ASP A 170 -4.21 -28.97 5.67
N VAL A 171 -5.42 -28.40 5.57
CA VAL A 171 -5.61 -26.94 5.54
C VAL A 171 -6.99 -26.61 6.11
N ILE A 172 -7.12 -26.78 7.43
CA ILE A 172 -8.00 -25.93 8.22
C ILE A 172 -7.26 -24.58 8.28
N ALA A 173 -7.44 -23.73 7.27
CA ALA A 173 -7.02 -22.34 7.32
C ALA A 173 -8.01 -21.44 6.59
N SER A 174 -8.44 -20.42 7.33
CA SER A 174 -9.21 -19.26 6.90
C SER A 174 -10.69 -19.46 6.58
N ALA A 175 -11.45 -19.43 7.67
CA ALA A 175 -12.64 -18.59 7.75
C ALA A 175 -12.45 -17.23 7.02
N THR A 176 -13.55 -16.72 6.46
CA THR A 176 -13.71 -15.44 5.76
C THR A 176 -13.09 -15.33 4.36
N GLN A 177 -13.52 -16.22 3.45
CA GLN A 177 -13.70 -15.80 2.05
C GLN A 177 -14.76 -14.70 2.04
N ALA A 178 -14.35 -13.46 1.80
CA ALA A 178 -15.28 -12.38 1.51
C ALA A 178 -16.08 -12.79 0.26
N LYS A 179 -17.36 -13.11 0.44
CA LYS A 179 -18.27 -13.43 -0.67
C LYS A 179 -18.20 -12.30 -1.69
N SER A 180 -17.97 -12.64 -2.95
CA SER A 180 -17.94 -11.65 -4.03
C SER A 180 -19.31 -10.97 -4.12
N PHE A 181 -19.36 -9.67 -4.44
CA PHE A 181 -20.63 -8.94 -4.53
C PHE A 181 -21.62 -9.57 -5.53
N SER A 182 -21.11 -10.28 -6.55
CA SER A 182 -21.92 -11.09 -7.46
C SER A 182 -22.55 -12.30 -6.77
N GLU A 183 -21.84 -12.98 -5.87
CA GLU A 183 -22.38 -14.11 -5.10
C GLU A 183 -23.41 -13.62 -4.07
N LEU A 184 -23.20 -12.42 -3.52
CA LEU A 184 -24.19 -11.77 -2.64
C LEU A 184 -25.46 -11.44 -3.42
N LEU A 185 -25.33 -10.88 -4.62
CA LEU A 185 -26.46 -10.61 -5.52
C LEU A 185 -27.21 -11.90 -5.90
N GLU A 186 -26.47 -12.96 -6.24
CA GLU A 186 -27.04 -14.28 -6.55
C GLU A 186 -27.79 -14.87 -5.35
N THR A 187 -27.18 -14.87 -4.16
CA THR A 187 -27.82 -15.34 -2.92
C THR A 187 -29.14 -14.59 -2.66
N ARG A 188 -29.15 -13.27 -2.85
CA ARG A 188 -30.35 -12.44 -2.67
C ARG A 188 -31.42 -12.69 -3.72
N CYS A 189 -31.03 -12.96 -4.97
CA CYS A 189 -31.98 -13.33 -6.02
C CYS A 189 -32.63 -14.68 -5.70
N ILE A 190 -31.84 -15.68 -5.28
CA ILE A 190 -32.33 -17.01 -4.89
C ILE A 190 -33.29 -16.92 -3.69
N GLU A 191 -32.96 -16.12 -2.67
CA GLU A 191 -33.82 -15.89 -1.50
C GLU A 191 -35.21 -15.34 -1.88
N LYS A 192 -35.29 -14.53 -2.94
CA LYS A 192 -36.55 -13.98 -3.46
C LYS A 192 -37.21 -14.82 -4.55
N GLY A 193 -36.64 -15.98 -4.91
CA GLY A 193 -37.15 -16.83 -5.99
C GLY A 193 -36.90 -16.27 -7.40
N ILE A 194 -36.00 -15.31 -7.53
CA ILE A 194 -35.66 -14.65 -8.80
C ILE A 194 -34.56 -15.45 -9.51
N THR A 195 -34.78 -15.73 -10.80
CA THR A 195 -33.83 -16.49 -11.63
C THR A 195 -32.63 -15.62 -12.00
N PHE A 196 -31.45 -15.99 -11.51
CA PHE A 196 -30.16 -15.37 -11.81
C PHE A 196 -29.33 -16.30 -12.70
N VAL A 197 -29.21 -16.01 -14.00
CA VAL A 197 -28.53 -16.90 -14.97
C VAL A 197 -27.45 -16.14 -15.74
N PRO A 198 -26.19 -16.64 -15.77
CA PRO A 198 -25.14 -16.03 -16.59
C PRO A 198 -25.43 -16.23 -18.09
N ILE A 199 -25.32 -15.17 -18.88
CA ILE A 199 -25.49 -15.23 -20.33
C ILE A 199 -24.16 -15.64 -20.97
N ALA A 200 -24.00 -16.94 -21.23
CA ALA A 200 -22.80 -17.50 -21.86
C ALA A 200 -22.53 -16.85 -23.23
N GLY A 201 -21.30 -16.37 -23.43
CA GLY A 201 -20.85 -15.77 -24.69
C GLY A 201 -21.11 -14.26 -24.85
N LYS A 202 -21.72 -13.60 -23.87
CA LYS A 202 -21.85 -12.12 -23.85
C LYS A 202 -21.09 -11.52 -22.67
N THR A 203 -20.08 -10.72 -23.01
CA THR A 203 -19.35 -9.89 -22.05
C THR A 203 -19.53 -8.42 -22.40
N ARG A 204 -19.64 -7.58 -21.38
CA ARG A 204 -19.69 -6.12 -21.53
C ARG A 204 -18.63 -5.53 -20.62
N GLU A 205 -17.75 -4.70 -21.19
CA GLU A 205 -16.61 -4.11 -20.46
C GLU A 205 -15.69 -5.17 -19.80
N GLY A 206 -15.52 -6.32 -20.46
CA GLY A 206 -14.71 -7.44 -19.94
C GLY A 206 -15.36 -8.22 -18.80
N ARG A 207 -16.63 -7.94 -18.47
CA ARG A 207 -17.35 -8.59 -17.36
C ARG A 207 -18.51 -9.46 -17.87
N PRO A 208 -18.81 -10.57 -17.17
CA PRO A 208 -19.94 -11.43 -17.51
C PRO A 208 -21.26 -10.70 -17.32
N LEU A 209 -22.18 -10.88 -18.27
CA LEU A 209 -23.54 -10.36 -18.20
C LEU A 209 -24.45 -11.41 -17.56
N TYR A 210 -25.28 -10.99 -16.63
CA TYR A 210 -26.23 -11.84 -15.90
C TYR A 210 -27.66 -11.46 -16.29
N LYS A 211 -28.53 -12.45 -16.43
CA LYS A 211 -29.97 -12.28 -16.62
C LYS A 211 -30.66 -12.45 -15.26
N ILE A 212 -31.42 -11.44 -14.85
CA ILE A 212 -32.24 -11.44 -13.63
C ILE A 212 -33.69 -11.24 -14.06
N GLY A 213 -34.50 -12.32 -14.03
CA GLY A 213 -35.84 -12.27 -14.62
C GLY A 213 -35.75 -11.93 -16.11
N GLU A 214 -36.39 -10.87 -16.58
CA GLU A 214 -36.26 -10.34 -17.95
C GLU A 214 -35.22 -9.22 -18.12
N LEU A 215 -34.58 -8.80 -17.02
CA LEU A 215 -33.56 -7.75 -17.04
C LEU A 215 -32.17 -8.33 -17.25
N GLN A 216 -31.28 -7.52 -17.83
CA GLN A 216 -29.85 -7.84 -17.92
C GLN A 216 -29.07 -6.95 -16.97
N CYS A 217 -28.14 -7.51 -16.21
CA CYS A 217 -27.27 -6.73 -15.35
C CYS A 217 -25.83 -7.22 -15.37
N TYR A 218 -24.91 -6.36 -14.97
CA TYR A 218 -23.53 -6.74 -14.69
C TYR A 218 -23.01 -5.92 -13.52
N VAL A 219 -22.00 -6.46 -12.84
CA VAL A 219 -21.44 -5.87 -11.62
C VAL A 219 -20.08 -5.27 -11.91
N ILE A 220 -19.94 -3.96 -11.68
CA ILE A 220 -18.65 -3.25 -11.74
C ILE A 220 -18.35 -2.66 -10.39
N ARG A 221 -17.22 -3.03 -9.76
CA ARG A 221 -16.72 -2.38 -8.54
C ARG A 221 -17.80 -2.15 -7.46
N ASN A 222 -18.60 -3.19 -7.18
CA ASN A 222 -19.75 -3.18 -6.23
C ASN A 222 -20.95 -2.31 -6.63
N VAL A 223 -21.04 -1.90 -7.89
CA VAL A 223 -22.21 -1.22 -8.47
C VAL A 223 -22.90 -2.18 -9.44
N ILE A 224 -24.21 -2.34 -9.30
CA ILE A 224 -25.01 -3.12 -10.24
C ILE A 224 -25.44 -2.19 -11.37
N MET A 225 -25.06 -2.54 -12.58
CA MET A 225 -25.51 -1.88 -13.79
C MET A 225 -26.61 -2.74 -14.40
N TYR A 226 -27.80 -2.19 -14.59
CA TYR A 226 -28.94 -2.92 -15.17
C TYR A 226 -29.39 -2.31 -16.50
N SER A 227 -30.00 -3.14 -17.34
CA SER A 227 -30.62 -2.78 -18.61
C SER A 227 -32.01 -3.42 -18.72
N ASN A 228 -33.00 -2.60 -19.06
CA ASN A 228 -34.37 -2.99 -19.37
C ASN A 228 -34.66 -3.03 -20.88
N ASP A 229 -33.72 -2.61 -21.73
CA ASP A 229 -33.85 -2.61 -23.21
C ASP A 229 -32.89 -3.63 -23.85
N SER A 230 -32.93 -4.88 -23.36
CA SER A 230 -32.15 -6.01 -23.89
C SER A 230 -30.63 -5.79 -24.03
N GLY A 231 -30.06 -4.89 -23.23
CA GLY A 231 -28.62 -4.60 -23.22
C GLY A 231 -28.17 -3.39 -24.05
N ARG A 232 -29.09 -2.53 -24.53
CA ARG A 232 -28.75 -1.31 -25.27
C ARG A 232 -28.21 -0.18 -24.39
N THR A 233 -28.81 0.04 -23.23
CA THR A 233 -28.40 1.05 -22.26
C THR A 233 -28.34 0.46 -20.87
N PHE A 234 -27.24 0.71 -20.15
CA PHE A 234 -27.07 0.28 -18.77
C PHE A 234 -27.06 1.50 -17.84
N SER A 235 -27.77 1.40 -16.73
CA SER A 235 -27.81 2.43 -15.70
C SER A 235 -27.52 1.85 -14.31
N PRO A 236 -26.88 2.61 -13.42
CA PRO A 236 -26.56 2.13 -12.08
C PRO A 236 -27.83 2.01 -11.23
N ILE A 237 -27.96 0.92 -10.50
CA ILE A 237 -29.09 0.64 -9.59
C ILE A 237 -28.61 -0.03 -8.30
N SER A 238 -29.30 0.26 -7.21
CA SER A 238 -29.10 -0.40 -5.92
C SER A 238 -29.68 -1.82 -5.94
N MET A 239 -29.09 -2.74 -5.18
CA MET A 239 -29.55 -4.13 -5.09
C MET A 239 -31.03 -4.24 -4.69
N ASP A 240 -31.46 -3.53 -3.65
CA ASP A 240 -32.85 -3.57 -3.18
C ASP A 240 -33.84 -3.07 -4.24
N LYS A 241 -33.45 -2.04 -5.00
CA LYS A 241 -34.28 -1.46 -6.06
C LYS A 241 -34.35 -2.38 -7.27
N LEU A 242 -33.24 -3.05 -7.62
CA LEU A 242 -33.22 -4.05 -8.69
C LEU A 242 -34.13 -5.23 -8.37
N LEU A 243 -34.10 -5.74 -7.13
CA LEU A 243 -34.93 -6.85 -6.70
C LEU A 243 -36.42 -6.46 -6.72
N SER A 244 -36.77 -5.25 -6.26
CA SER A 244 -38.14 -4.74 -6.33
C SER A 244 -38.66 -4.63 -7.76
N MET A 245 -37.82 -4.23 -8.74
CA MET A 245 -38.24 -4.11 -10.14
C MET A 245 -38.44 -5.45 -10.86
N VAL A 246 -38.00 -6.57 -10.25
CA VAL A 246 -38.19 -7.91 -10.80
C VAL A 246 -39.31 -8.67 -10.08
N GLU A 247 -39.72 -8.20 -8.89
CA GLU A 247 -40.87 -8.71 -8.14
C GLU A 247 -42.22 -8.17 -8.65
N ASP A 248 -42.23 -6.97 -9.27
CA ASP A 248 -43.41 -6.35 -9.93
C ASP A 248 -43.59 -6.82 -11.38
#